data_AF-A0A353E216-F1
#
_entry.id   AF-A0A353E216-F1
#
_cell.length_a   1.000
_cell.length_b   1.000
_cell.length_c   1.000
_cell.angle_alpha   90.00
_cell.angle_beta   90.00
_cell.angle_gamma   90.00
#
_symmetry.space_group_name_H-M   'P 1'
#
loop_
_entity.id
_entity.type
_entity.pdbx_description
1 polymer ?
#
loop_
_entity_poly.entity_id
_entity_poly.type
_entity_poly.pdbx_seq_one_letter_code
_entity_poly.pdbx_strand_id
1 'polypeptide(L)'
;MKARQRLGHATGPQGGCLELFEHDGAYTILWDGQILMDSRTHTSEYQMGDLGLARCEPGSTPRILIGGLGLGYTLKGVLEKASAQAVVEVVECVDTLVDWNHRFLQDLNGHLLKDERVSVTIGDVGQHLRQVDGGTYDVILLDVDNGPVAMVDVQNAALYSSRGLQAISRSLAEGGRVIFWSASQDAGFEQRLGKV
;
A
#
# COMPACT_ATOMS: atom_id res chain seq x y z
N MET A 1 25.49 6.29 -18.08
CA MET A 1 25.14 5.82 -16.73
C MET A 1 25.39 6.98 -15.78
N LYS A 2 24.34 7.56 -15.20
CA LYS A 2 24.47 8.59 -14.16
C LYS A 2 24.95 7.91 -12.88
N ALA A 3 25.62 8.64 -11.99
CA ALA A 3 25.94 8.10 -10.67
C ALA A 3 24.65 7.88 -9.87
N ARG A 4 24.59 6.84 -9.05
CA ARG A 4 23.50 6.65 -8.10
C ARG A 4 23.50 7.81 -7.10
N GLN A 5 22.38 8.52 -7.01
CA GLN A 5 22.22 9.68 -6.14
C GLN A 5 21.27 9.36 -4.99
N ARG A 6 21.62 9.75 -3.76
CA ARG A 6 20.68 9.69 -2.63
C ARG A 6 19.84 10.97 -2.63
N LEU A 7 18.52 10.82 -2.71
CA LEU A 7 17.56 11.93 -2.72
C LEU A 7 17.07 12.27 -1.31
N GLY A 8 16.91 11.27 -0.45
CA GLY A 8 16.39 11.45 0.90
C GLY A 8 16.95 10.43 1.89
N HIS A 9 16.95 10.81 3.17
CA HIS A 9 17.12 9.89 4.29
C HIS A 9 16.21 10.30 5.44
N ALA A 10 15.77 9.34 6.24
CA ALA A 10 15.01 9.58 7.46
C ALA A 10 15.18 8.42 8.45
N THR A 11 14.73 8.65 9.67
CA THR A 11 14.56 7.59 10.67
C THR A 11 13.12 7.09 10.56
N GLY A 12 12.94 5.80 10.27
CA GLY A 12 11.62 5.18 10.22
C GLY A 12 11.00 5.02 11.61
N PRO A 13 9.72 4.62 11.70
CA PRO A 13 8.95 4.56 12.95
C PRO A 13 9.59 3.71 14.06
N GLN A 14 10.49 2.78 13.73
CA GLN A 14 11.16 1.86 14.66
C GLN A 14 12.65 2.13 14.85
N GLY A 15 13.13 3.29 14.39
CA GLY A 15 14.53 3.68 14.54
C GLY A 15 15.47 3.20 13.43
N GLY A 16 14.98 2.41 12.46
CA GLY A 16 15.75 2.03 11.28
C GLY A 16 15.99 3.20 10.32
N CYS A 17 17.03 3.10 9.51
CA CYS A 17 17.41 4.11 8.52
C CYS A 17 16.67 3.86 7.21
N LEU A 18 15.83 4.82 6.81
CA LEU A 18 15.16 4.83 5.52
C LEU A 18 15.93 5.72 4.55
N GLU A 19 16.20 5.24 3.34
CA GLU A 19 16.90 6.01 2.32
C GLU A 19 16.24 5.88 0.95
N LEU A 20 16.16 6.99 0.21
CA LEU A 20 15.70 7.01 -1.18
C LEU A 20 16.86 7.33 -2.11
N PHE A 21 17.02 6.50 -3.14
CA PHE A 21 18.01 6.71 -4.19
C PHE A 21 17.35 6.80 -5.56
N GLU A 22 17.98 7.55 -6.46
CA GLU A 22 17.71 7.57 -7.90
C GLU A 22 18.96 7.10 -8.65
N HIS A 23 18.74 6.34 -9.72
CA HIS A 23 19.77 5.94 -10.65
C HIS A 23 19.19 5.65 -12.04
N ASP A 24 19.54 6.48 -13.02
CA ASP A 24 19.11 6.37 -14.41
C ASP A 24 17.57 6.31 -14.58
N GLY A 25 16.87 7.15 -13.83
CA GLY A 25 15.41 7.28 -13.84
C GLY A 25 14.67 6.24 -12.99
N ALA A 26 15.38 5.30 -12.37
CA ALA A 26 14.81 4.35 -11.44
C ALA A 26 15.04 4.76 -9.99
N TYR A 27 14.11 4.40 -9.12
CA TYR A 27 14.09 4.76 -7.71
C TYR A 27 14.17 3.51 -6.83
N THR A 28 14.92 3.59 -5.74
CA THR A 28 15.04 2.49 -4.78
C THR A 28 14.91 3.04 -3.36
N ILE A 29 14.03 2.42 -2.57
CA ILE A 29 13.92 2.68 -1.12
C ILE A 29 14.67 1.58 -0.38
N LEU A 30 15.53 1.98 0.56
CA LEU A 30 16.29 1.08 1.41
C LEU A 30 15.85 1.25 2.86
N TRP A 31 15.83 0.14 3.60
CA TRP A 31 15.70 0.08 5.05
C TRP A 31 16.94 -0.59 5.63
N ASP A 32 17.70 0.13 6.47
CA ASP A 32 18.96 -0.34 7.06
C ASP A 32 19.93 -0.96 6.03
N GLY A 33 19.97 -0.35 4.83
CA GLY A 33 20.82 -0.78 3.72
C GLY A 33 20.26 -1.94 2.87
N GLN A 34 19.14 -2.54 3.25
CA GLN A 34 18.45 -3.56 2.45
C GLN A 34 17.43 -2.92 1.51
N ILE A 35 17.31 -3.44 0.29
CA ILE A 35 16.31 -2.95 -0.66
C ILE A 35 14.93 -3.36 -0.16
N LEU A 36 14.10 -2.36 0.11
CA LEU A 36 12.69 -2.55 0.43
C LEU A 36 11.84 -2.52 -0.84
N MET A 37 12.10 -1.57 -1.74
CA MET A 37 11.36 -1.36 -2.98
C MET A 37 12.28 -0.90 -4.10
N ASP A 38 12.05 -1.38 -5.33
CA ASP A 38 12.74 -0.93 -6.55
C ASP A 38 11.72 -0.65 -7.65
N SER A 39 11.81 0.54 -8.25
CA SER A 39 10.86 0.99 -9.27
C SER A 39 10.94 0.19 -10.57
N ARG A 40 11.98 -0.63 -10.78
CA ARG A 40 12.10 -1.52 -11.95
C ARG A 40 11.22 -2.77 -11.83
N THR A 41 10.76 -3.10 -10.63
CA THR A 41 9.91 -4.25 -10.34
C THR A 41 8.64 -3.79 -9.66
N HIS A 42 7.59 -3.54 -10.44
CA HIS A 42 6.32 -2.99 -9.93
C HIS A 42 5.05 -3.64 -10.54
N THR A 43 5.22 -4.78 -11.22
CA THR A 43 4.11 -5.44 -11.94
C THR A 43 3.04 -5.99 -10.98
N SER A 44 3.46 -6.48 -9.81
CA SER A 44 2.56 -7.03 -8.77
C SER A 44 1.61 -5.97 -8.22
N GLU A 45 2.09 -4.76 -8.04
CA GLU A 45 1.39 -3.61 -7.47
C GLU A 45 0.28 -3.15 -8.43
N TYR A 46 0.58 -3.12 -9.73
CA TYR A 46 -0.45 -2.92 -10.76
C TYR A 46 -1.48 -4.06 -10.77
N GLN A 47 -1.03 -5.31 -10.67
CA GLN A 47 -1.94 -6.46 -10.60
C GLN A 47 -2.84 -6.41 -9.37
N MET A 48 -2.40 -5.84 -8.25
CA MET A 48 -3.28 -5.62 -7.09
C MET A 48 -4.42 -4.66 -7.42
N GLY A 49 -4.16 -3.57 -8.15
CA GLY A 49 -5.21 -2.66 -8.65
C GLY A 49 -6.22 -3.40 -9.52
N ASP A 50 -5.73 -4.22 -10.46
CA ASP A 50 -6.54 -5.04 -11.37
C ASP A 50 -7.43 -6.02 -10.59
N LEU A 51 -6.79 -6.81 -9.74
CA LEU A 51 -7.43 -7.81 -8.89
C LEU A 51 -8.28 -7.16 -7.81
N GLY A 52 -8.10 -5.88 -7.49
CA GLY A 52 -8.90 -5.09 -6.56
C GLY A 52 -10.16 -4.54 -7.20
N LEU A 53 -10.11 -4.17 -8.48
CA LEU A 53 -11.20 -3.50 -9.20
C LEU A 53 -12.00 -4.37 -10.19
N ALA A 54 -11.51 -5.53 -10.61
CA ALA A 54 -12.25 -6.53 -11.42
C ALA A 54 -13.71 -6.88 -11.02
N ARG A 55 -14.20 -6.57 -9.81
CA ARG A 55 -15.61 -6.77 -9.39
C ARG A 55 -16.41 -5.47 -9.23
N CYS A 56 -15.76 -4.33 -9.44
CA CYS A 56 -16.43 -3.04 -9.40
C CYS A 56 -17.12 -2.79 -10.74
N GLU A 57 -18.40 -2.44 -10.69
CA GLU A 57 -19.16 -2.11 -11.89
C GLU A 57 -18.60 -0.84 -12.56
N PRO A 58 -18.54 -0.78 -13.89
CA PRO A 58 -18.17 0.45 -14.60
C PRO A 58 -19.04 1.64 -14.16
N GLY A 59 -18.40 2.75 -13.79
CA GLY A 59 -19.11 3.96 -13.36
C GLY A 59 -19.64 3.95 -11.92
N SER A 60 -19.40 2.87 -11.15
CA SER A 60 -19.65 2.86 -9.71
C SER A 60 -18.76 3.86 -8.95
N THR A 61 -19.05 4.09 -7.67
CA THR A 61 -18.29 4.97 -6.77
C THR A 61 -17.56 4.17 -5.68
N PRO A 62 -16.64 3.24 -6.05
CA PRO A 62 -16.08 2.33 -5.08
C PRO A 62 -15.26 3.09 -4.03
N ARG A 63 -15.43 2.69 -2.76
CA ARG A 63 -14.60 3.12 -1.65
C ARG A 63 -13.45 2.13 -1.50
N ILE A 64 -12.25 2.62 -1.74
CA ILE A 64 -11.03 1.81 -1.85
C ILE A 64 -10.08 2.25 -0.74
N LEU A 65 -9.59 1.29 0.04
CA LEU A 65 -8.50 1.48 0.98
C LEU A 65 -7.21 0.88 0.41
N ILE A 66 -6.11 1.61 0.49
CA ILE A 66 -4.76 1.12 0.23
C ILE A 66 -3.95 1.27 1.51
N GLY A 67 -3.55 0.16 2.12
CA GLY A 67 -2.58 0.16 3.21
C GLY A 67 -1.17 0.09 2.65
N GLY A 68 -0.36 1.12 2.92
CA GLY A 68 0.97 1.33 2.35
C GLY A 68 0.95 2.16 1.07
N LEU A 69 1.81 3.18 1.00
CA LEU A 69 2.04 3.99 -0.18
C LEU A 69 3.24 3.46 -0.96
N GLY A 70 4.35 3.19 -0.26
CA GLY A 70 5.60 2.78 -0.90
C GLY A 70 6.08 3.76 -1.97
N LEU A 71 6.45 3.23 -3.15
CA LEU A 71 6.75 4.04 -4.33
C LEU A 71 5.49 4.58 -5.05
N GLY A 72 4.28 4.20 -4.64
CA GLY A 72 3.01 4.69 -5.19
C GLY A 72 2.39 3.85 -6.32
N TYR A 73 2.97 2.70 -6.66
CA TYR A 73 2.52 1.90 -7.80
C TYR A 73 1.14 1.26 -7.60
N THR A 74 0.83 0.79 -6.39
CA THR A 74 -0.50 0.23 -6.09
C THR A 74 -1.58 1.28 -6.26
N LEU A 75 -1.35 2.50 -5.75
CA LEU A 75 -2.24 3.64 -5.98
C LEU A 75 -2.35 4.00 -7.47
N LYS A 76 -1.23 4.01 -8.20
CA LYS A 76 -1.23 4.28 -9.65
C LYS A 76 -2.07 3.27 -10.43
N GLY A 77 -1.89 1.97 -10.16
CA GLY A 77 -2.69 0.91 -10.78
C GLY A 77 -4.18 1.03 -10.46
N VAL A 78 -4.53 1.43 -9.24
CA VAL A 78 -5.92 1.74 -8.86
C VAL A 78 -6.46 2.92 -9.66
N LEU A 79 -5.77 4.06 -9.68
CA LEU A 79 -6.28 5.29 -10.29
C LEU A 79 -6.43 5.18 -11.82
N GLU A 80 -5.62 4.36 -12.48
CA GLU A 80 -5.72 4.08 -13.92
C GLU A 80 -6.98 3.28 -14.29
N LYS A 81 -7.56 2.51 -13.36
CA LYS A 81 -8.70 1.62 -13.62
C LYS A 81 -9.98 1.99 -12.90
N ALA A 82 -9.86 2.67 -11.77
CA ALA A 82 -11.00 3.11 -10.99
C ALA A 82 -11.78 4.18 -11.77
N SER A 83 -13.09 4.25 -11.51
CA SER A 83 -13.93 5.31 -12.07
C SER A 83 -13.46 6.69 -11.58
N ALA A 84 -13.89 7.74 -12.28
CA ALA A 84 -13.67 9.11 -11.84
C ALA A 84 -14.38 9.46 -10.51
N GLN A 85 -15.33 8.62 -10.08
CA GLN A 85 -16.11 8.82 -8.86
C GLN A 85 -15.65 7.92 -7.70
N ALA A 86 -14.57 7.15 -7.90
CA ALA A 86 -13.99 6.35 -6.84
C ALA A 86 -13.45 7.23 -5.71
N VAL A 87 -13.48 6.72 -4.49
CA VAL A 87 -12.87 7.35 -3.32
C VAL A 87 -11.75 6.44 -2.86
N VAL A 88 -10.51 6.94 -2.91
CA VAL A 88 -9.32 6.18 -2.58
C VAL A 88 -8.66 6.77 -1.34
N GLU A 89 -8.63 5.99 -0.26
CA GLU A 89 -7.90 6.34 0.95
C GLU A 89 -6.59 5.55 1.01
N VAL A 90 -5.47 6.24 1.14
CA VAL A 90 -4.17 5.64 1.40
C VAL A 90 -3.84 5.82 2.88
N VAL A 91 -3.54 4.73 3.57
CA VAL A 91 -3.04 4.75 4.95
C VAL A 91 -1.57 4.35 4.95
N GLU A 92 -0.70 5.29 5.28
CA GLU A 92 0.76 5.11 5.27
C GLU A 92 1.33 5.39 6.66
N CYS A 93 2.12 4.48 7.21
CA CYS A 93 2.68 4.63 8.55
C CYS A 93 3.97 5.48 8.58
N VAL A 94 4.63 5.65 7.44
CA VAL A 94 5.87 6.42 7.28
C VAL A 94 5.59 7.73 6.55
N ASP A 95 5.42 8.82 7.31
CA ASP A 95 5.18 10.17 6.79
C ASP A 95 6.19 10.62 5.72
N THR A 96 7.44 10.20 5.86
CA THR A 96 8.55 10.52 4.97
C THR A 96 8.32 9.96 3.57
N LEU A 97 7.67 8.79 3.44
CA LEU A 97 7.34 8.23 2.12
C LEU A 97 6.33 9.12 1.38
N VAL A 98 5.39 9.72 2.10
CA VAL A 98 4.44 10.69 1.54
C VAL A 98 5.17 11.99 1.12
N ASP A 99 6.07 12.50 1.96
CA ASP A 99 6.90 13.67 1.62
C ASP A 99 7.77 13.43 0.38
N TRP A 100 8.43 12.28 0.31
CA TRP A 100 9.25 11.89 -0.84
C TRP A 100 8.43 11.71 -2.10
N ASN A 101 7.21 11.19 -2.01
CA ASN A 101 6.33 11.09 -3.16
C ASN A 101 6.04 12.48 -3.76
N HIS A 102 5.70 13.45 -2.90
CA HIS A 102 5.48 14.82 -3.33
C HIS A 102 6.72 15.51 -3.89
N ARG A 103 7.91 15.26 -3.33
CA ARG A 103 9.12 16.03 -3.67
C ARG A 103 9.96 15.41 -4.77
N PHE A 104 10.06 14.08 -4.79
CA PHE A 104 11.07 13.36 -5.57
C PHE A 104 10.48 12.39 -6.58
N LEU A 105 9.27 11.87 -6.35
CA LEU A 105 8.69 10.83 -7.20
C LEU A 105 7.72 11.36 -8.27
N GLN A 106 7.71 12.67 -8.54
CA GLN A 106 6.82 13.24 -9.58
C GLN A 106 7.14 12.72 -10.99
N ASP A 107 8.40 12.41 -11.30
CA ASP A 107 8.74 11.79 -12.58
C ASP A 107 8.20 10.34 -12.69
N LEU A 108 8.00 9.68 -11.54
CA LEU A 108 7.46 8.32 -11.44
C LEU A 108 5.93 8.29 -11.46
N ASN A 109 5.33 9.19 -10.69
CA ASN A 109 3.92 9.16 -10.28
C ASN A 109 3.12 10.35 -10.80
N GLY A 110 3.76 11.35 -11.39
CA GLY A 110 3.12 12.62 -11.74
C GLY A 110 2.56 13.33 -10.50
N HIS A 111 1.26 13.59 -10.50
CA HIS A 111 0.56 14.26 -9.41
C HIS A 111 -0.41 13.31 -8.68
N LEU A 112 -0.03 12.04 -8.55
CA LEU A 112 -0.83 10.96 -7.97
C LEU A 112 -1.52 11.35 -6.65
N LEU A 113 -0.78 11.94 -5.71
CA LEU A 113 -1.30 12.36 -4.40
C LEU A 113 -2.12 13.67 -4.44
N LYS A 114 -2.28 14.29 -5.62
CA LYS A 114 -3.15 15.47 -5.83
C LYS A 114 -4.42 15.10 -6.62
N ASP A 115 -4.61 13.83 -6.99
CA ASP A 115 -5.85 13.39 -7.59
C ASP A 115 -7.00 13.60 -6.60
N GLU A 116 -8.10 14.21 -7.05
CA GLU A 116 -9.24 14.59 -6.19
C GLU A 116 -9.92 13.37 -5.54
N ARG A 117 -9.70 12.18 -6.08
CA ARG A 117 -10.17 10.91 -5.52
C ARG A 117 -9.37 10.46 -4.32
N VAL A 118 -8.18 11.02 -4.08
CA VAL A 118 -7.19 10.49 -3.14
C VAL A 118 -7.14 11.30 -1.85
N SER A 119 -7.25 10.61 -0.72
CA SER A 119 -6.89 11.12 0.60
C SER A 119 -5.78 10.28 1.22
N VAL A 120 -4.82 10.92 1.90
CA VAL A 120 -3.73 10.24 2.60
C VAL A 120 -3.88 10.43 4.10
N THR A 121 -3.91 9.33 4.84
CA THR A 121 -3.93 9.29 6.30
C THR A 121 -2.61 8.73 6.80
N ILE A 122 -1.92 9.47 7.67
CA ILE A 122 -0.70 8.97 8.32
C ILE A 122 -1.08 8.08 9.51
N GLY A 123 -0.72 6.81 9.48
CA GLY A 123 -0.99 5.88 10.57
C GLY A 123 -0.82 4.39 10.23
N ASP A 124 -1.02 3.54 11.23
CA ASP A 124 -1.08 2.08 11.05
C ASP A 124 -2.42 1.67 10.45
N VAL A 125 -2.41 0.99 9.29
CA VAL A 125 -3.63 0.53 8.62
C VAL A 125 -4.41 -0.48 9.46
N GLY A 126 -3.73 -1.27 10.29
CA GLY A 126 -4.39 -2.18 11.22
C GLY A 126 -5.23 -1.46 12.26
N GLN A 127 -4.70 -0.38 12.84
CA GLN A 127 -5.39 0.52 13.77
C GLN A 127 -6.53 1.25 13.07
N HIS A 128 -6.29 1.78 11.88
CA HIS A 128 -7.30 2.44 11.05
C HIS A 128 -8.52 1.53 10.83
N LEU A 129 -8.31 0.31 10.35
CA LEU A 129 -9.35 -0.68 10.11
C LEU A 129 -10.12 -1.13 11.37
N ARG A 130 -9.57 -0.90 12.56
CA ARG A 130 -10.29 -1.16 13.82
C ARG A 130 -11.20 -0.01 14.24
N GLN A 131 -11.02 1.17 13.67
CA GLN A 131 -11.74 2.40 14.02
C GLN A 131 -12.81 2.77 12.98
N VAL A 132 -12.68 2.30 11.75
CA VAL A 132 -13.68 2.53 10.70
C VAL A 132 -15.00 1.81 11.01
N ASP A 133 -16.09 2.39 10.54
CA ASP A 133 -17.40 1.74 10.61
C ASP A 133 -17.42 0.49 9.73
N GLY A 134 -18.22 -0.51 10.14
CA GLY A 134 -18.37 -1.74 9.37
C GLY A 134 -18.99 -1.49 7.99
N GLY A 135 -18.58 -2.25 6.98
CA GLY A 135 -19.14 -2.14 5.63
C GLY A 135 -18.67 -0.91 4.82
N THR A 136 -17.55 -0.29 5.19
CA THR A 136 -17.10 0.98 4.60
C THR A 136 -16.43 0.84 3.23
N TYR A 137 -15.69 -0.24 2.98
CA TYR A 137 -14.84 -0.36 1.79
C TYR A 137 -15.31 -1.47 0.85
N ASP A 138 -15.40 -1.15 -0.44
CA ASP A 138 -15.64 -2.14 -1.49
C ASP A 138 -14.37 -2.93 -1.80
N VAL A 139 -13.22 -2.27 -1.67
CA VAL A 139 -11.90 -2.84 -1.97
C VAL A 139 -10.90 -2.43 -0.90
N ILE A 140 -10.15 -3.40 -0.38
CA ILE A 140 -9.00 -3.16 0.49
C ILE A 140 -7.77 -3.78 -0.18
N LEU A 141 -6.71 -2.99 -0.40
CA LEU A 141 -5.42 -3.44 -0.91
C LEU A 141 -4.38 -3.26 0.20
N LEU A 142 -3.74 -4.34 0.63
CA LEU A 142 -2.74 -4.30 1.70
C LEU A 142 -1.36 -4.62 1.12
N ASP A 143 -0.58 -3.56 0.92
CA ASP A 143 0.77 -3.51 0.36
C ASP A 143 1.71 -2.82 1.37
N VAL A 144 1.80 -3.41 2.56
CA VAL A 144 2.42 -2.78 3.75
C VAL A 144 3.86 -3.25 3.96
N ASP A 145 4.14 -4.52 3.67
CA ASP A 145 5.44 -5.18 3.90
C ASP A 145 5.52 -6.42 3.00
N ASN A 146 6.59 -7.21 3.14
CA ASN A 146 6.85 -8.37 2.32
C ASN A 146 5.93 -9.58 2.58
N GLY A 147 4.70 -9.32 3.02
CA GLY A 147 3.72 -10.30 3.47
C GLY A 147 3.70 -10.46 5.00
N PRO A 148 3.14 -11.56 5.52
CA PRO A 148 2.99 -11.81 6.96
C PRO A 148 4.32 -12.04 7.70
N VAL A 149 5.42 -12.21 6.97
CA VAL A 149 6.78 -12.20 7.52
C VAL A 149 7.30 -10.77 7.44
N ALA A 150 7.21 -10.04 8.57
CA ALA A 150 7.63 -8.65 8.62
C ALA A 150 9.13 -8.50 8.35
N MET A 151 9.51 -7.65 7.39
CA MET A 151 10.89 -7.17 7.26
C MET A 151 11.12 -5.88 8.06
N VAL A 152 10.08 -5.05 8.23
CA VAL A 152 10.23 -3.68 8.73
C VAL A 152 9.44 -3.44 10.02
N ASP A 153 8.24 -4.03 10.17
CA ASP A 153 7.37 -3.71 11.30
C ASP A 153 6.79 -4.95 12.02
N VAL A 154 7.18 -5.16 13.29
CA VAL A 154 6.63 -6.22 14.16
C VAL A 154 5.12 -6.07 14.39
N GLN A 155 4.57 -4.86 14.30
CA GLN A 155 3.14 -4.55 14.38
C GLN A 155 2.36 -5.04 13.14
N ASN A 156 3.02 -5.26 11.99
CA ASN A 156 2.38 -5.87 10.82
C ASN A 156 1.85 -7.27 11.14
N ALA A 157 2.50 -8.02 12.05
CA ALA A 157 2.01 -9.33 12.47
C ALA A 157 0.58 -9.28 13.03
N ALA A 158 0.18 -8.15 13.65
CA ALA A 158 -1.17 -7.97 14.16
C ALA A 158 -2.21 -7.85 13.02
N LEU A 159 -1.85 -7.24 11.88
CA LEU A 159 -2.70 -7.12 10.69
C LEU A 159 -3.05 -8.50 10.12
N TYR A 160 -2.07 -9.41 10.07
CA TYR A 160 -2.23 -10.78 9.53
C TYR A 160 -2.71 -11.81 10.57
N SER A 161 -2.97 -11.37 11.81
CA SER A 161 -3.56 -12.20 12.86
C SER A 161 -5.05 -12.45 12.60
N SER A 162 -5.65 -13.46 13.24
CA SER A 162 -7.11 -13.69 13.14
C SER A 162 -7.94 -12.46 13.52
N ARG A 163 -7.47 -11.67 14.50
CA ARG A 163 -8.15 -10.44 14.91
C ARG A 163 -8.04 -9.34 13.86
N GLY A 164 -6.87 -9.22 13.22
CA GLY A 164 -6.65 -8.30 12.11
C GLY A 164 -7.52 -8.65 10.91
N LEU A 165 -7.53 -9.92 10.51
CA LEU A 165 -8.39 -10.44 9.44
C LEU A 165 -9.88 -10.21 9.72
N GLN A 166 -10.33 -10.39 10.96
CA GLN A 166 -11.71 -10.07 11.34
C GLN A 166 -12.03 -8.57 11.25
N ALA A 167 -11.06 -7.68 11.54
CA ALA A 167 -11.26 -6.24 11.37
C ALA A 167 -11.34 -5.86 9.89
N ILE A 168 -10.49 -6.44 9.05
CA ILE A 168 -10.55 -6.31 7.59
C ILE A 168 -11.92 -6.77 7.08
N SER A 169 -12.34 -7.99 7.44
CA SER A 169 -13.62 -8.57 7.03
C SER A 169 -14.82 -7.69 7.41
N ARG A 170 -14.86 -7.18 8.65
CA ARG A 170 -15.92 -6.26 9.09
C ARG A 170 -15.92 -4.92 8.34
N SER A 171 -14.75 -4.45 7.92
CA SER A 171 -14.62 -3.17 7.21
C SER A 171 -15.06 -3.26 5.75
N LEU A 172 -15.15 -4.48 5.20
CA LEU A 172 -15.62 -4.70 3.84
C LEU A 172 -17.14 -4.54 3.72
N ALA A 173 -17.58 -3.81 2.71
CA ALA A 173 -18.96 -3.78 2.26
C ALA A 173 -19.42 -5.16 1.79
N GLU A 174 -20.73 -5.37 1.69
CA GLU A 174 -21.27 -6.61 1.13
C GLU A 174 -20.76 -6.83 -0.29
N GLY A 175 -20.17 -8.00 -0.56
CA GLY A 175 -19.54 -8.31 -1.85
C GLY A 175 -18.16 -7.69 -2.05
N GLY A 176 -17.69 -6.89 -1.09
CA GLY A 176 -16.35 -6.29 -1.08
C GLY A 176 -15.25 -7.35 -0.97
N ARG A 177 -14.01 -6.93 -1.24
CA ARG A 177 -12.85 -7.83 -1.18
C ARG A 177 -11.58 -7.18 -0.68
N VAL A 178 -10.72 -8.02 -0.13
CA VAL A 178 -9.36 -7.66 0.24
C VAL A 178 -8.35 -8.40 -0.63
N ILE A 179 -7.29 -7.71 -1.03
CA ILE A 179 -6.09 -8.27 -1.69
C ILE A 179 -4.89 -8.00 -0.79
N PHE A 180 -4.07 -9.03 -0.56
CA PHE A 180 -2.83 -8.91 0.19
C PHE A 180 -1.66 -9.11 -0.77
N TRP A 181 -0.71 -8.19 -0.73
CA TRP A 181 0.60 -8.41 -1.34
C TRP A 181 1.40 -9.39 -0.49
N SER A 182 2.18 -10.26 -1.13
CA SER A 182 3.11 -11.15 -0.43
C SER A 182 4.31 -11.50 -1.32
N ALA A 183 5.52 -11.44 -0.75
CA ALA A 183 6.74 -11.78 -1.48
C ALA A 183 6.86 -13.28 -1.76
N SER A 184 6.19 -14.11 -0.95
CA SER A 184 6.19 -15.57 -1.08
C SER A 184 4.88 -16.18 -0.61
N GLN A 185 4.69 -17.48 -0.88
CA GLN A 185 3.54 -18.23 -0.39
C GLN A 185 3.61 -18.40 1.14
N ASP A 186 2.49 -18.16 1.84
CA ASP A 186 2.32 -18.48 3.26
C ASP A 186 1.05 -19.31 3.47
N ALA A 187 1.23 -20.64 3.48
CA ALA A 187 0.13 -21.58 3.71
C ALA A 187 -0.54 -21.40 5.08
N GLY A 188 0.19 -20.92 6.09
CA GLY A 188 -0.37 -20.63 7.41
C GLY A 188 -1.30 -19.42 7.37
N PHE A 189 -0.93 -18.40 6.61
CA PHE A 189 -1.78 -17.24 6.36
C PHE A 189 -3.03 -17.61 5.56
N GLU A 190 -2.89 -18.38 4.48
CA GLU A 190 -4.03 -18.87 3.70
C GLU A 190 -5.04 -19.65 4.56
N GLN A 191 -4.55 -20.52 5.45
CA GLN A 191 -5.41 -21.25 6.40
C GLN A 191 -6.09 -20.34 7.42
N ARG A 192 -5.46 -19.24 7.83
CA ARG A 192 -6.10 -18.24 8.72
C ARG A 192 -7.17 -17.46 7.96
N LEU A 193 -6.88 -17.09 6.71
CA LEU A 193 -7.81 -16.36 5.85
C LEU A 193 -9.10 -17.14 5.60
N GLY A 194 -9.00 -18.46 5.36
CA GLY A 194 -10.18 -19.33 5.16
C GLY A 194 -11.06 -19.56 6.41
N LYS A 195 -10.73 -18.98 7.56
CA LYS A 195 -11.47 -19.13 8.83
C LYS A 195 -12.23 -17.87 9.24
N VAL A 196 -12.14 -16.80 8.46
CA VAL A 196 -12.75 -15.49 8.75
C VAL A 196 -13.89 -15.22 7.79
#